data_AF-A0A177DR04-F1
#
_entry.id   AF-A0A177DR04-F1
#
_cell.length_a   1.000
_cell.length_b   1.000
_cell.length_c   1.000
_cell.angle_alpha   90.00
_cell.angle_beta   90.00
_cell.angle_gamma   90.00
#
_symmetry.space_group_name_H-M   'P 1'
#
loop_
_entity.id
_entity.type
_entity.pdbx_description
1 polymer ?
#
loop_
_entity_poly.entity_id
_entity_poly.type
_entity_poly.pdbx_seq_one_letter_code
_entity_poly.pdbx_strand_id
1 'polypeptide(L)'
;MSAIPFLSESLNTDPGEGVAADTILEALESLASGNIPAPLRDDEEKRLRFLEAARMASLKLEQPWDTMQRLIFCALPPNMVQVGIDLGLWRLLTKREGAVMSVSEMAVELGAEKALLVRVLRWAATQWMVEQVGVETYRATNITRYLSMSGLESVIFHVTERNIALYNAIPKWLADNSYKQPQDNKNLPFNLSKNTDLHFFEWLSQ
;
A
#
# COMPACT_ATOMS: atom_id res chain seq x y z
N MET A 1 -39.62 16.74 -20.81
CA MET A 1 -40.20 15.38 -20.77
C MET A 1 -39.44 14.48 -21.71
N SER A 2 -38.60 13.60 -21.16
CA SER A 2 -38.32 12.28 -21.73
C SER A 2 -37.66 11.49 -20.60
N ALA A 3 -38.49 10.73 -19.87
CA ALA A 3 -38.04 9.83 -18.82
C ALA A 3 -37.45 8.60 -19.50
N ILE A 4 -36.17 8.30 -19.21
CA ILE A 4 -35.57 7.03 -19.60
C ILE A 4 -36.17 5.96 -18.68
N PRO A 5 -36.76 4.88 -19.20
CA PRO A 5 -37.38 3.87 -18.37
C PRO A 5 -36.29 3.10 -17.63
N PHE A 6 -36.32 3.17 -16.30
CA PHE A 6 -35.68 2.19 -15.43
C PHE A 6 -36.48 0.89 -15.59
N LEU A 7 -36.13 0.09 -16.61
CA LEU A 7 -36.55 -1.30 -16.65
C LEU A 7 -35.76 -2.01 -15.54
N SER A 8 -36.44 -2.28 -14.43
CA SER A 8 -36.01 -3.29 -13.48
C SER A 8 -36.10 -4.64 -14.18
N GLU A 9 -35.05 -5.02 -14.91
CA GLU A 9 -34.82 -6.42 -15.20
C GLU A 9 -34.61 -7.10 -13.84
N SER A 10 -35.56 -7.95 -13.46
CA SER A 10 -35.34 -8.93 -12.42
C SER A 10 -34.15 -9.76 -12.86
N LEU A 11 -32.98 -9.50 -12.25
CA LEU A 11 -31.83 -10.38 -12.33
C LEU A 11 -32.29 -11.76 -11.85
N ASN A 12 -32.61 -12.64 -12.79
CA ASN A 12 -32.67 -14.08 -12.55
C ASN A 12 -31.23 -14.51 -12.26
N THR A 13 -30.79 -14.28 -11.02
CA THR A 13 -29.53 -14.84 -10.52
C THR A 13 -29.70 -16.35 -10.52
N ASP A 14 -28.91 -17.07 -11.32
CA ASP A 14 -28.81 -18.52 -11.22
C ASP A 14 -28.47 -18.86 -9.76
N PRO A 15 -29.30 -19.65 -9.04
CA PRO A 15 -29.01 -20.06 -7.67
C PRO A 15 -27.61 -20.67 -7.52
N GLY A 16 -27.07 -21.30 -8.56
CA GLY A 16 -25.70 -21.83 -8.58
C GLY A 16 -24.60 -20.76 -8.54
N GLU A 17 -24.83 -19.60 -9.17
CA GLU A 17 -23.88 -18.49 -9.15
C GLU A 17 -23.80 -17.82 -7.77
N GLY A 18 -24.95 -17.68 -7.09
CA GLY A 18 -25.01 -17.16 -5.72
C GLY A 18 -24.22 -18.01 -4.73
N VAL A 19 -24.44 -19.33 -4.75
CA VAL A 19 -23.72 -20.28 -3.89
C VAL A 19 -22.20 -20.25 -4.14
N ALA A 20 -21.78 -20.11 -5.40
CA ALA A 20 -20.36 -20.01 -5.73
C ALA A 20 -19.73 -18.70 -5.21
N ALA A 21 -20.43 -17.58 -5.32
CA ALA A 21 -19.97 -16.29 -4.81
C ALA A 21 -19.82 -16.31 -3.27
N ASP A 22 -20.81 -16.85 -2.56
CA ASP A 22 -20.78 -16.97 -1.10
C ASP A 22 -19.62 -17.86 -0.64
N THR A 23 -19.41 -18.99 -1.31
CA THR A 23 -18.30 -19.90 -1.00
C THR A 23 -16.93 -19.22 -1.15
N ILE A 24 -16.74 -18.40 -2.20
CA ILE A 24 -15.50 -17.67 -2.43
C ILE A 24 -15.31 -16.59 -1.35
N LEU A 25 -16.38 -15.86 -1.02
CA LEU A 25 -16.35 -14.84 0.02
C LEU A 25 -15.96 -15.45 1.38
N GLU A 26 -16.63 -16.52 1.80
CA GLU A 26 -16.33 -17.24 3.05
C GLU A 26 -14.87 -17.73 3.09
N ALA A 27 -14.36 -18.25 1.97
CA ALA A 27 -12.98 -18.68 1.88
C ALA A 27 -11.99 -17.51 2.04
N LEU A 28 -12.26 -16.37 1.41
CA LEU A 28 -11.43 -15.16 1.54
C LEU A 28 -11.50 -14.56 2.95
N GLU A 29 -12.67 -14.51 3.57
CA GLU A 29 -12.85 -14.03 4.95
C GLU A 29 -12.15 -14.91 5.97
N SER A 30 -12.18 -16.23 5.76
CA SER A 30 -11.43 -17.19 6.58
C SER A 30 -9.92 -16.93 6.50
N LEU A 31 -9.40 -16.70 5.29
CA LEU A 31 -7.99 -16.35 5.08
C LEU A 31 -7.64 -14.99 5.71
N ALA A 32 -8.49 -13.98 5.54
CA ALA A 32 -8.30 -12.65 6.11
C ALA A 32 -8.28 -12.68 7.65
N SER A 33 -9.02 -13.62 8.25
CA SER A 33 -9.02 -13.86 9.70
C SER A 33 -7.77 -14.62 10.20
N GLY A 34 -6.84 -14.97 9.29
CA GLY A 34 -5.58 -15.63 9.62
C GLY A 34 -5.62 -17.16 9.55
N ASN A 35 -6.73 -17.77 9.10
CA ASN A 35 -6.84 -19.22 8.93
C ASN A 35 -6.16 -19.68 7.63
N ILE A 36 -4.84 -19.49 7.53
CA ILE A 36 -4.09 -19.80 6.31
C ILE A 36 -3.83 -21.32 6.21
N PRO A 37 -4.37 -22.03 5.21
CA PRO A 37 -4.12 -23.45 5.00
C PRO A 37 -2.62 -23.73 4.80
N ALA A 38 -2.15 -24.90 5.27
CA ALA A 38 -0.74 -25.31 5.12
C ALA A 38 -0.22 -25.23 3.66
N PRO A 39 -0.98 -25.65 2.62
CA PRO A 39 -0.52 -25.49 1.24
C PRO A 39 -0.34 -24.04 0.77
N LEU A 40 -0.96 -23.05 1.40
CA LEU A 40 -0.73 -21.63 1.09
C LEU A 40 0.42 -21.02 1.92
N ARG A 41 1.01 -21.79 2.84
CA ARG A 41 2.20 -21.40 3.62
C ARG A 41 3.45 -22.11 3.12
N ASP A 42 3.34 -23.41 2.84
CA ASP A 42 4.49 -24.29 2.66
C ASP A 42 4.83 -24.57 1.19
N ASP A 43 3.89 -24.31 0.26
CA ASP A 43 4.08 -24.42 -1.18
C ASP A 43 4.12 -23.02 -1.81
N GLU A 44 5.33 -22.58 -2.12
CA GLU A 44 5.63 -21.24 -2.63
C GLU A 44 4.96 -20.96 -3.98
N GLU A 45 4.95 -21.94 -4.89
CA GLU A 45 4.30 -21.76 -6.20
C GLU A 45 2.80 -21.54 -6.01
N LYS A 46 2.15 -22.37 -5.19
CA LYS A 46 0.73 -22.25 -4.91
C LYS A 46 0.42 -20.94 -4.18
N ARG A 47 1.25 -20.53 -3.21
CA ARG A 47 1.12 -19.26 -2.49
C ARG A 47 1.17 -18.06 -3.45
N LEU A 48 2.15 -18.01 -4.35
CA LEU A 48 2.29 -16.91 -5.31
C LEU A 48 1.14 -16.87 -6.32
N ARG A 49 0.71 -18.02 -6.82
CA ARG A 49 -0.46 -18.12 -7.72
C ARG A 49 -1.74 -17.66 -7.04
N PHE A 50 -1.93 -18.01 -5.76
CA PHE A 50 -3.07 -17.53 -4.98
C PHE A 50 -3.04 -16.02 -4.80
N LEU A 51 -1.89 -15.44 -4.43
CA LEU A 51 -1.75 -13.99 -4.29
C LEU A 51 -2.07 -13.24 -5.58
N GLU A 52 -1.58 -13.72 -6.71
CA GLU A 52 -1.88 -13.11 -8.01
C GLU A 52 -3.36 -13.24 -8.37
N ALA A 53 -3.96 -14.42 -8.16
CA ALA A 53 -5.38 -14.62 -8.41
C ALA A 53 -6.27 -13.69 -7.56
N ALA A 54 -5.98 -13.58 -6.25
CA ALA A 54 -6.71 -12.70 -5.35
C ALA A 54 -6.56 -11.23 -5.74
N ARG A 55 -5.34 -10.80 -6.08
CA ARG A 55 -5.06 -9.44 -6.58
C ARG A 55 -5.85 -9.14 -7.85
N MET A 56 -5.77 -10.03 -8.83
CA MET A 56 -6.45 -9.83 -10.13
C MET A 56 -7.97 -9.88 -10.00
N ALA A 57 -8.52 -10.73 -9.12
CA ALA A 57 -9.94 -10.74 -8.82
C ALA A 57 -10.37 -9.41 -8.19
N SER A 58 -9.63 -8.90 -7.19
CA SER A 58 -9.90 -7.60 -6.57
C SER A 58 -9.89 -6.47 -7.61
N LEU A 59 -8.86 -6.41 -8.47
CA LEU A 59 -8.77 -5.41 -9.54
C LEU A 59 -9.93 -5.47 -10.55
N LYS A 60 -10.44 -6.67 -10.85
CA LYS A 60 -11.57 -6.86 -11.78
C LYS A 60 -12.93 -6.51 -11.16
N LEU A 61 -13.03 -6.53 -9.83
CA LEU A 61 -14.25 -6.18 -9.10
C LEU A 61 -14.33 -4.69 -8.75
N GLU A 62 -13.21 -3.96 -8.80
CA GLU A 62 -13.16 -2.51 -8.57
C GLU A 62 -14.22 -1.78 -9.41
N GLN A 63 -14.96 -0.88 -8.75
CA GLN A 63 -15.76 0.11 -9.44
C GLN A 63 -14.91 1.35 -9.76
N PRO A 64 -15.37 2.27 -10.64
CA PRO A 64 -14.57 3.43 -11.04
C PRO A 64 -14.03 4.26 -9.87
N TRP A 65 -14.80 4.39 -8.79
CA TRP A 65 -14.36 5.11 -7.59
C TRP A 65 -13.24 4.37 -6.85
N ASP A 66 -13.34 3.04 -6.73
CA ASP A 66 -12.32 2.22 -6.04
C ASP A 66 -10.99 2.32 -6.78
N THR A 67 -11.02 2.18 -8.11
CA THR A 67 -9.84 2.36 -8.97
C THR A 67 -9.25 3.76 -8.82
N MET A 68 -10.08 4.81 -8.82
CA MET A 68 -9.62 6.19 -8.66
C MET A 68 -8.89 6.38 -7.31
N GLN A 69 -9.50 5.91 -6.21
CA GLN A 69 -8.90 5.99 -4.88
C GLN A 69 -7.56 5.27 -4.82
N ARG A 70 -7.48 4.04 -5.35
CA ARG A 70 -6.23 3.26 -5.40
C ARG A 70 -5.13 4.00 -6.17
N LEU A 71 -5.46 4.62 -7.30
CA LEU A 71 -4.49 5.34 -8.12
C LEU A 71 -4.04 6.66 -7.49
N ILE A 72 -4.96 7.48 -6.97
CA ILE A 72 -4.61 8.79 -6.39
C ILE A 72 -3.76 8.63 -5.11
N PHE A 73 -4.06 7.63 -4.28
CA PHE A 73 -3.34 7.43 -3.02
C PHE A 73 -2.09 6.55 -3.15
N CYS A 74 -1.69 6.14 -4.36
CA CYS A 74 -0.56 5.22 -4.54
C CYS A 74 0.79 5.73 -4.00
N ALA A 75 0.98 7.06 -3.94
CA ALA A 75 2.18 7.68 -3.39
C ALA A 75 2.15 7.82 -1.85
N LEU A 76 0.99 7.69 -1.21
CA LEU A 76 0.84 7.91 0.22
C LEU A 76 1.52 6.83 1.08
N PRO A 77 1.41 5.51 0.78
CA PRO A 77 2.02 4.47 1.59
C PRO A 77 3.51 4.62 1.89
N PRO A 78 4.42 4.80 0.92
CA PRO A 78 5.84 4.93 1.23
C PRO A 78 6.14 6.17 2.10
N ASN A 79 5.41 7.27 1.92
CA ASN A 79 5.56 8.47 2.75
C ASN A 79 5.09 8.23 4.20
N MET A 80 3.98 7.51 4.38
CA MET A 80 3.50 7.17 5.72
C MET A 80 4.38 6.14 6.43
N VAL A 81 5.02 5.23 5.67
CA VAL A 81 6.07 4.36 6.21
C VAL A 81 7.25 5.20 6.70
N GLN A 82 7.70 6.19 5.94
CA GLN A 82 8.78 7.10 6.36
C GLN A 82 8.42 7.85 7.64
N VAL A 83 7.20 8.40 7.74
CA VAL A 83 6.71 9.05 8.97
C VAL A 83 6.83 8.12 10.18
N GLY A 84 6.42 6.86 10.05
CA GLY A 84 6.52 5.91 11.17
C GLY A 84 7.96 5.43 11.45
N ILE A 85 8.87 5.50 10.48
CA ILE A 85 10.31 5.30 10.70
C ILE A 85 10.86 6.48 11.51
N ASP A 86 10.60 7.71 11.08
CA ASP A 86 11.11 8.94 11.71
C ASP A 86 10.60 9.09 13.14
N LEU A 87 9.34 8.75 13.39
CA LEU A 87 8.76 8.71 14.75
C LEU A 87 9.33 7.57 15.59
N GLY A 88 9.86 6.50 14.98
CA GLY A 88 10.21 5.25 15.68
C GLY A 88 8.99 4.36 16.00
N LEU A 89 7.82 4.65 15.41
CA LEU A 89 6.55 3.97 15.65
C LEU A 89 6.61 2.46 15.36
N TRP A 90 7.15 2.07 14.20
CA TRP A 90 7.20 0.66 13.80
C TRP A 90 8.07 -0.16 14.75
N ARG A 91 9.23 0.40 15.12
CA ARG A 91 10.17 -0.23 16.06
C ARG A 91 9.54 -0.35 17.45
N LEU A 92 8.84 0.68 17.93
CA LEU A 92 8.12 0.63 19.21
C LEU A 92 7.11 -0.52 19.24
N LEU A 93 6.22 -0.59 18.25
CA LEU A 93 5.19 -1.63 18.20
C LEU A 93 5.77 -3.03 18.04
N THR A 94 6.83 -3.19 17.24
CA THR A 94 7.51 -4.48 17.06
C THR A 94 8.12 -5.00 18.36
N LYS A 95 8.73 -4.12 19.17
CA LYS A 95 9.29 -4.47 20.49
C LYS A 95 8.26 -4.99 21.49
N ARG A 96 6.97 -4.70 21.27
CA ARG A 96 5.86 -5.15 22.14
C ARG A 96 5.36 -6.55 21.79
N GLU A 97 5.97 -7.22 20.81
CA GLU A 97 5.73 -8.63 20.45
C GLU A 97 4.25 -8.99 20.19
N GLY A 98 3.45 -8.03 19.71
CA GLY A 98 2.02 -8.22 19.44
C GLY A 98 1.10 -7.84 20.61
N ALA A 99 1.65 -7.36 21.73
CA ALA A 99 0.85 -6.77 22.79
C ALA A 99 0.12 -5.51 22.29
N VAL A 100 -1.11 -5.35 22.75
CA VAL A 100 -1.95 -4.18 22.47
C VAL A 100 -1.37 -2.96 23.18
N MET A 101 -1.40 -1.81 22.51
CA MET A 101 -0.97 -0.54 23.05
C MET A 101 -1.94 0.57 22.62
N SER A 102 -2.26 1.48 23.55
CA SER A 102 -3.14 2.61 23.28
C SER A 102 -2.39 3.76 22.62
N VAL A 103 -3.10 4.60 21.86
CA VAL A 103 -2.48 5.79 21.25
C VAL A 103 -1.96 6.76 22.31
N SER A 104 -2.61 6.84 23.48
CA SER A 104 -2.14 7.67 24.60
C SER A 104 -0.76 7.21 25.10
N GLU A 105 -0.54 5.91 25.27
CA GLU A 105 0.76 5.37 25.67
C GLU A 105 1.81 5.62 24.59
N MET A 106 1.46 5.41 23.31
CA MET A 106 2.39 5.67 22.20
C MET A 106 2.77 7.14 22.12
N ALA A 107 1.84 8.05 22.37
CA ALA A 107 2.10 9.50 22.36
C ALA A 107 3.16 9.89 23.40
N VAL A 108 3.07 9.32 24.61
CA VAL A 108 4.06 9.54 25.67
C VAL A 108 5.43 9.00 25.29
N GLU A 109 5.49 7.74 24.82
CA GLU A 109 6.75 7.07 24.46
C GLU A 109 7.45 7.70 23.26
N LEU A 110 6.69 8.16 22.26
CA LEU A 110 7.22 8.75 21.03
C LEU A 110 7.41 10.27 21.13
N GLY A 111 6.94 10.91 22.20
CA GLY A 111 6.95 12.37 22.33
C GLY A 111 6.13 13.08 21.26
N ALA A 112 5.07 12.44 20.75
CA ALA A 112 4.24 12.94 19.65
C ALA A 112 2.84 13.33 20.14
N GLU A 113 2.20 14.28 19.45
CA GLU A 113 0.83 14.65 19.78
C GLU A 113 -0.15 13.49 19.54
N LYS A 114 -0.95 13.16 20.57
CA LYS A 114 -1.93 12.06 20.49
C LYS A 114 -2.86 12.20 19.28
N ALA A 115 -3.39 13.39 19.03
CA ALA A 115 -4.33 13.63 17.93
C ALA A 115 -3.72 13.34 16.54
N LEU A 116 -2.42 13.64 16.36
CA LEU A 116 -1.68 13.29 15.15
C LEU A 116 -1.52 11.78 15.04
N LEU A 117 -1.06 11.10 16.10
CA LEU A 117 -0.90 9.65 16.09
C LEU A 117 -2.20 8.90 15.82
N VAL A 118 -3.34 9.37 16.34
CA VAL A 118 -4.66 8.80 16.02
C VAL A 118 -4.91 8.81 14.50
N ARG A 119 -4.57 9.91 13.81
CA ARG A 119 -4.75 10.02 12.35
C ARG A 119 -3.80 9.09 11.60
N VAL A 120 -2.52 9.05 12.01
CA VAL A 120 -1.49 8.19 11.41
C VAL A 120 -1.87 6.71 11.55
N LEU A 121 -2.21 6.27 12.76
CA LEU A 121 -2.54 4.88 13.06
C LEU A 121 -3.86 4.43 12.42
N ARG A 122 -4.88 5.31 12.37
CA ARG A 122 -6.12 5.01 11.66
C ARG A 122 -5.88 4.73 10.19
N TRP A 123 -5.08 5.56 9.53
CA TRP A 123 -4.73 5.32 8.13
C TRP A 123 -3.86 4.06 7.98
N ALA A 124 -2.84 3.88 8.83
CA ALA A 124 -1.95 2.72 8.79
C ALA A 124 -2.69 1.39 8.97
N ALA A 125 -3.76 1.37 9.78
CA ALA A 125 -4.63 0.21 9.94
C ALA A 125 -5.36 -0.17 8.63
N THR A 126 -5.76 0.81 7.81
CA THR A 126 -6.37 0.52 6.48
C THR A 126 -5.41 -0.20 5.54
N GLN A 127 -4.10 -0.09 5.78
CA GLN A 127 -3.04 -0.70 4.97
C GLN A 127 -2.44 -1.95 5.64
N TRP A 128 -3.05 -2.45 6.71
CA TRP A 128 -2.54 -3.57 7.52
C TRP A 128 -1.12 -3.35 8.08
N MET A 129 -0.64 -2.09 8.09
CA MET A 129 0.66 -1.74 8.67
C MET A 129 0.64 -1.85 10.20
N VAL A 130 -0.55 -1.73 10.79
CA VAL A 130 -0.88 -2.05 12.19
C VAL A 130 -2.27 -2.69 12.20
N GLU A 131 -2.61 -3.39 13.27
CA GLU A 131 -3.97 -3.91 13.47
C GLU A 131 -4.69 -3.05 14.51
N GLN A 132 -5.88 -2.56 14.18
CA GLN A 132 -6.76 -1.88 15.14
C GLN A 132 -7.59 -2.92 15.89
N VAL A 133 -7.39 -3.02 17.20
CA VAL A 133 -8.06 -4.02 18.05
C VAL A 133 -9.17 -3.41 18.93
N GLY A 134 -9.32 -2.08 18.89
CA GLY A 134 -10.33 -1.33 19.63
C GLY A 134 -10.27 0.17 19.36
N VAL A 135 -10.98 0.94 20.18
CA VAL A 135 -10.96 2.40 20.10
C VAL A 135 -9.58 2.90 20.53
N GLU A 136 -8.84 3.49 19.58
CA GLU A 136 -7.49 4.03 19.82
C GLU A 136 -6.52 3.01 20.44
N THR A 137 -6.66 1.74 20.07
CA THR A 137 -5.76 0.65 20.49
C THR A 137 -5.32 -0.18 19.30
N TYR A 138 -4.01 -0.42 19.22
CA TYR A 138 -3.38 -1.09 18.08
C TYR A 138 -2.33 -2.10 18.53
N ARG A 139 -2.00 -3.06 17.66
CA ARG A 139 -0.87 -3.98 17.82
C ARG A 139 -0.10 -4.16 16.51
N ALA A 140 1.11 -4.71 16.63
CA ALA A 140 1.97 -5.00 15.49
C ALA A 140 1.42 -6.15 14.63
N THR A 141 1.46 -5.98 13.31
CA THR A 141 1.22 -7.03 12.30
C THR A 141 2.53 -7.59 11.77
N ASN A 142 2.46 -8.54 10.83
CA ASN A 142 3.60 -8.96 10.03
C ASN A 142 4.22 -7.79 9.24
N ILE A 143 3.41 -6.84 8.76
CA ILE A 143 3.92 -5.65 8.05
C ILE A 143 4.65 -4.73 9.03
N THR A 144 4.14 -4.47 10.24
CA THR A 144 4.87 -3.66 11.24
C THR A 144 6.28 -4.19 11.51
N ARG A 145 6.41 -5.52 11.63
CA ARG A 145 7.69 -6.20 11.85
C ARG A 145 8.62 -6.04 10.65
N TYR A 146 8.11 -6.24 9.44
CA TYR A 146 8.84 -5.99 8.20
C TYR A 146 9.32 -4.54 8.13
N LEU A 147 8.44 -3.58 8.45
CA LEU A 147 8.75 -2.15 8.48
C LEU A 147 9.84 -1.75 9.49
N SER A 148 10.14 -2.64 10.43
CA SER A 148 11.17 -2.45 11.47
C SER A 148 12.48 -3.20 11.18
N MET A 149 12.58 -3.93 10.07
CA MET A 149 13.78 -4.66 9.69
C MET A 149 14.94 -3.71 9.38
N SER A 150 16.15 -4.11 9.77
CA SER A 150 17.37 -3.36 9.47
C SER A 150 17.53 -3.13 7.96
N GLY A 151 17.90 -1.91 7.57
CA GLY A 151 18.12 -1.54 6.17
C GLY A 151 16.87 -1.09 5.42
N LEU A 152 15.66 -1.38 5.92
CA LEU A 152 14.44 -0.90 5.27
C LEU A 152 14.31 0.62 5.34
N GLU A 153 14.81 1.24 6.41
CA GLU A 153 14.87 2.70 6.52
C GLU A 153 15.60 3.34 5.34
N SER A 154 16.74 2.78 4.92
CA SER A 154 17.50 3.26 3.77
C SER A 154 16.75 3.07 2.46
N VAL A 155 15.98 1.98 2.33
CA VAL A 155 15.16 1.71 1.14
C VAL A 155 14.02 2.71 1.04
N ILE A 156 13.27 2.92 2.13
CA ILE A 156 12.13 3.84 2.16
C ILE A 156 12.59 5.29 1.98
N PHE A 157 13.71 5.67 2.60
CA PHE A 157 14.34 6.97 2.37
C PHE A 157 14.70 7.16 0.90
N HIS A 158 15.31 6.15 0.26
CA HIS A 158 15.62 6.22 -1.17
C HIS A 158 14.33 6.38 -2.02
N VAL A 159 13.26 5.67 -1.68
CA VAL A 159 11.98 5.80 -2.39
C VAL A 159 11.40 7.22 -2.25
N THR A 160 11.30 7.72 -1.03
CA THR A 160 10.66 9.00 -0.71
C THR A 160 11.45 10.20 -1.23
N GLU A 161 12.76 10.24 -1.00
CA GLU A 161 13.60 11.37 -1.38
C GLU A 161 14.06 11.35 -2.84
N ARG A 162 14.11 10.17 -3.47
CA ARG A 162 14.67 10.03 -4.83
C ARG A 162 13.63 9.58 -5.84
N ASN A 163 13.01 8.44 -5.61
CA ASN A 163 12.20 7.81 -6.65
C ASN A 163 10.88 8.53 -6.91
N ILE A 164 10.19 9.04 -5.89
CA ILE A 164 8.91 9.73 -6.09
C ILE A 164 9.07 10.97 -6.98
N ALA A 165 10.11 11.77 -6.75
CA ALA A 165 10.41 12.92 -7.60
C ALA A 165 10.69 12.50 -9.06
N LEU A 166 11.44 11.41 -9.25
CA LEU A 166 11.68 10.80 -10.56
C LEU A 166 10.35 10.40 -11.23
N TYR A 167 9.46 9.71 -10.51
CA TYR A 167 8.18 9.26 -11.05
C TYR A 167 7.31 10.42 -11.53
N ASN A 168 7.29 11.51 -10.75
CA ASN A 168 6.57 12.74 -11.11
C ASN A 168 7.13 13.43 -12.35
N ALA A 169 8.42 13.25 -12.65
CA ALA A 169 9.07 13.83 -13.83
C ALA A 169 8.80 13.04 -15.14
N ILE A 170 8.43 11.76 -15.05
CA ILE A 170 8.24 10.88 -16.22
C ILE A 170 7.24 11.47 -17.25
N PRO A 171 6.03 11.93 -16.87
CA PRO A 171 5.05 12.41 -17.85
C PRO A 171 5.55 13.64 -18.61
N LYS A 172 6.16 14.61 -17.89
CA LYS A 172 6.73 15.81 -18.49
C LYS A 172 7.89 15.47 -19.41
N TRP A 173 8.83 14.64 -18.95
CA TRP A 173 9.98 14.24 -19.75
C TRP A 173 9.55 13.53 -21.03
N LEU A 174 8.57 12.61 -20.95
CA LEU A 174 8.02 11.93 -22.13
C LEU A 174 7.38 12.92 -23.11
N ALA A 175 6.59 13.87 -22.62
CA ALA A 175 5.97 14.89 -23.47
C ALA A 175 7.03 15.75 -24.19
N ASP A 176 8.04 16.23 -23.45
CA ASP A 176 9.14 17.04 -23.99
C ASP A 176 9.97 16.26 -25.04
N ASN A 177 10.04 14.93 -24.90
CA ASN A 177 10.76 14.03 -25.82
C ASN A 177 9.85 13.34 -26.85
N SER A 178 8.63 13.86 -27.06
CA SER A 178 7.66 13.32 -28.04
C SER A 178 7.38 11.82 -27.88
N TYR A 179 7.40 11.33 -26.64
CA TYR A 179 7.18 9.92 -26.27
C TYR A 179 8.13 8.93 -26.97
N LYS A 180 9.36 9.36 -27.29
CA LYS A 180 10.39 8.51 -27.90
C LYS A 180 11.23 7.81 -26.84
N GLN A 181 11.83 6.68 -27.22
CA GLN A 181 12.78 5.99 -26.35
C GLN A 181 14.02 6.85 -26.09
N PRO A 182 14.54 6.87 -24.84
CA PRO A 182 15.76 7.60 -24.52
C PRO A 182 16.94 7.06 -25.35
N GLN A 183 17.73 7.97 -25.91
CA GLN A 183 18.95 7.65 -26.68
C GLN A 183 20.22 8.10 -25.95
N ASP A 184 20.09 8.87 -24.88
CA ASP A 184 21.18 9.44 -24.10
C ASP A 184 20.92 9.17 -22.61
N ASN A 185 21.91 8.61 -21.92
CA ASN A 185 21.83 8.29 -20.49
C ASN A 185 22.00 9.52 -19.59
N LYS A 186 22.25 10.71 -20.16
CA LYS A 186 22.21 12.02 -19.49
C LYS A 186 20.95 12.83 -19.79
N ASN A 187 20.04 12.29 -20.61
CA ASN A 187 18.72 12.86 -20.83
C ASN A 187 17.66 11.81 -20.47
N LEU A 188 17.37 11.70 -19.17
CA LEU A 188 16.37 10.80 -18.62
C LEU A 188 15.38 11.58 -17.73
N PRO A 189 14.21 11.00 -17.38
CA PRO A 189 13.32 11.60 -16.38
C PRO A 189 14.03 11.91 -15.04
N PHE A 190 15.07 11.15 -14.71
CA PHE A 190 15.94 11.40 -13.56
C PHE A 190 16.58 12.79 -13.60
N ASN A 191 17.22 13.14 -14.72
CA ASN A 191 17.89 14.42 -14.94
C ASN A 191 16.92 15.59 -14.76
N LEU A 192 15.71 15.46 -15.33
CA LEU A 192 14.64 16.44 -15.13
C LEU A 192 14.23 16.55 -13.65
N SER A 193 14.05 15.42 -12.96
CA SER A 193 13.61 15.40 -11.56
C SER A 193 14.62 15.99 -10.57
N LYS A 194 15.92 15.84 -10.86
CA LYS A 194 17.02 16.29 -10.00
C LYS A 194 17.67 17.58 -10.49
N ASN A 195 17.17 18.15 -11.59
CA ASN A 195 17.72 19.34 -12.23
C ASN A 195 19.24 19.24 -12.41
N THR A 196 19.68 18.18 -13.11
CA THR A 196 21.10 17.85 -13.26
C THR A 196 21.43 17.28 -14.63
N ASP A 197 22.61 17.60 -15.15
CA ASP A 197 23.16 17.06 -16.41
C ASP A 197 24.10 15.86 -16.18
N LEU A 198 24.23 15.43 -14.92
CA LEU A 198 25.11 14.33 -14.53
C LEU A 198 24.49 12.98 -14.85
N HIS A 199 25.35 11.99 -15.10
CA HIS A 199 24.90 10.60 -15.08
C HIS A 199 24.48 10.19 -13.67
N PHE A 200 23.54 9.26 -13.53
CA PHE A 200 22.97 8.84 -12.24
C PHE A 200 24.04 8.54 -11.16
N PHE A 201 25.06 7.75 -11.50
CA PHE A 201 26.12 7.39 -10.54
C PHE A 201 27.03 8.57 -10.19
N GLU A 202 27.25 9.52 -11.11
CA GLU A 202 28.04 10.72 -10.84
C GLU A 202 27.28 11.61 -9.84
N TRP A 203 25.98 11.81 -10.07
CA TRP A 203 25.11 12.53 -9.13
C TRP A 203 25.02 11.85 -7.76
N LEU A 204 24.94 10.52 -7.72
CA LEU A 204 24.85 9.75 -6.48
C LEU A 204 26.13 9.80 -5.64
N SER A 205 27.28 10.03 -6.27
CA SER A 205 28.58 10.07 -5.60
C SER A 205 28.90 11.40 -4.91
N GLN A 206 28.01 12.40 -5.04
CA GLN A 206 28.11 13.70 -4.38
C GLN A 206 27.56 13.64 -2.95
#